data_AF-A0AAJ5ZFQ4-F1
#
_entry.id   AF-A0AAJ5ZFQ4-F1
#
_cell.length_a   1.000
_cell.length_b   1.000
_cell.length_c   1.000
_cell.angle_alpha   90.00
_cell.angle_beta   90.00
_cell.angle_gamma   90.00
#
_symmetry.space_group_name_H-M   'P 1'
#
loop_
_entity.id
_entity.type
_entity.pdbx_description
1 polymer ?
#
loop_
_entity_poly.entity_id
_entity_poly.type
_entity_poly.pdbx_seq_one_letter_code
_entity_poly.pdbx_strand_id
1 'polypeptide(L)'
;MSRPCRDCPFRKDSLEGWLGEQRAEQISASPRFTCHKKRDLQCAGHMLVHGSANDFVRMANRLEIELDLSGQELVFESPQAFIEHQKRKP
;
A
#
# COMPACT_ATOMS: atom_id res chain seq x y z
N MET A 1 -5.89 -14.99 4.46
CA MET A 1 -6.08 -13.55 4.23
C MET A 1 -4.78 -12.78 4.32
N SER A 2 -4.36 -12.24 3.18
CA SER A 2 -3.28 -11.26 3.08
C SER A 2 -3.80 -9.90 3.53
N ARG A 3 -3.32 -9.43 4.70
CA ARG A 3 -3.76 -8.20 5.35
C ARG A 3 -2.56 -7.27 5.59
N PRO A 4 -2.74 -5.92 5.53
CA PRO A 4 -1.72 -4.98 5.95
C PRO A 4 -1.19 -5.29 7.36
N CYS A 5 0.13 -5.40 7.53
CA CYS A 5 0.74 -5.61 8.83
C CYS A 5 0.56 -4.39 9.74
N ARG A 6 0.78 -4.56 11.06
CA ARG A 6 0.67 -3.47 12.05
C ARG A 6 1.50 -2.24 11.67
N ASP A 7 2.72 -2.45 11.19
CA ASP A 7 3.67 -1.39 10.87
C ASP A 7 3.62 -0.98 9.38
N CYS A 8 2.50 -1.26 8.69
CA CYS A 8 2.36 -0.97 7.27
C CYS A 8 2.27 0.55 7.04
N PRO A 9 3.12 1.13 6.16
CA PRO A 9 3.09 2.56 5.87
C PRO A 9 1.77 3.01 5.23
N PHE A 10 1.03 2.09 4.60
CA PHE A 10 -0.24 2.38 3.95
C PHE A 10 -1.44 2.37 4.90
N ARG A 11 -1.25 2.10 6.20
CA ARG A 11 -2.37 2.15 7.15
C ARG A 11 -2.67 3.58 7.57
N LYS A 12 -3.96 3.88 7.75
CA LYS A 12 -4.47 5.18 8.24
C LYS A 12 -3.99 5.49 9.66
N ASP A 13 -3.62 4.48 10.44
CA ASP A 13 -3.07 4.59 11.80
C ASP A 13 -1.54 4.51 11.84
N SER A 14 -0.87 4.58 10.68
CA SER A 14 0.58 4.79 10.65
C SER A 14 0.93 6.16 11.23
N LEU A 15 2.18 6.32 11.67
CA LEU A 15 2.64 7.61 12.16
C LEU A 15 2.50 8.66 11.03
N GLU A 16 2.11 9.89 11.35
CA GLU A 16 2.00 10.99 10.38
C GLU A 16 3.39 11.57 10.10
N GLY A 17 3.70 11.84 8.84
CA GLY A 17 4.94 12.52 8.42
C GLY A 17 6.29 11.80 8.64
N TRP A 18 6.34 10.63 9.31
CA TRP A 18 7.61 9.93 9.60
C TRP A 18 8.31 9.41 8.34
N LEU A 19 7.56 9.01 7.31
CA LEU A 19 8.13 8.47 6.08
C LEU A 19 8.70 9.59 5.20
N GLY A 20 8.06 10.76 5.25
CA GLY A 20 8.34 11.91 4.39
C GLY A 20 7.67 11.81 3.02
N GLU A 21 7.25 12.96 2.50
CA GLU A 21 6.53 13.13 1.24
C GLU A 21 7.27 12.48 0.07
N GLN A 22 8.53 12.83 -0.14
CA GLN A 22 9.33 12.31 -1.26
C GLN A 22 9.37 10.78 -1.28
N ARG A 23 9.48 10.14 -0.11
CA ARG A 23 9.51 8.68 -0.03
C ARG A 23 8.13 8.08 -0.26
N ALA A 24 7.07 8.71 0.24
CA ALA A 24 5.70 8.29 -0.01
C ALA A 24 5.35 8.39 -1.51
N GLU A 25 5.78 9.45 -2.19
CA GLU A 25 5.63 9.62 -3.64
C GLU A 25 6.36 8.51 -4.41
N GLN A 26 7.63 8.25 -4.10
CA GLN A 26 8.41 7.18 -4.73
C GLN A 26 7.74 5.81 -4.62
N ILE A 27 7.25 5.47 -3.42
CA ILE A 27 6.61 4.18 -3.17
C ILE A 27 5.25 4.12 -3.91
N SER A 28 4.48 5.21 -3.92
CA SER A 28 3.17 5.28 -4.59
C SER A 28 3.27 5.29 -6.11
N ALA A 29 4.34 5.85 -6.67
CA ALA A 29 4.58 5.84 -8.10
C ALA A 29 5.01 4.46 -8.63
N SER A 30 5.43 3.56 -7.73
CA SER A 30 5.83 2.21 -8.11
C SER A 30 4.60 1.37 -8.46
N PRO A 31 4.60 0.61 -9.56
CA PRO A 31 3.47 -0.26 -9.92
C PRO A 31 3.34 -1.48 -8.99
N ARG A 32 4.36 -1.74 -8.15
CA ARG A 32 4.40 -2.84 -7.19
C ARG A 32 5.32 -2.52 -6.02
N PHE A 33 5.10 -3.17 -4.88
CA PHE A 33 5.95 -2.96 -3.71
C PHE A 33 6.05 -4.22 -2.85
N THR A 34 7.29 -4.59 -2.53
CA THR A 34 7.59 -5.70 -1.64
C THR A 34 7.23 -5.36 -0.20
N CYS A 35 6.73 -6.32 0.57
CA CYS A 35 6.43 -6.12 1.99
C CYS A 35 7.73 -5.80 2.77
N HIS A 36 7.70 -4.73 3.57
CA HIS A 36 8.87 -4.32 4.38
C HIS A 36 9.22 -5.34 5.48
N LYS A 37 8.25 -6.16 5.91
CA LYS A 37 8.41 -7.19 6.96
C LYS A 37 8.75 -8.58 6.41
N LYS A 38 8.17 -8.95 5.26
CA LYS A 38 8.33 -10.27 4.62
C LYS A 38 8.77 -10.05 3.17
N ARG A 39 10.09 -10.00 2.94
CA ARG A 39 10.66 -9.51 1.67
C ARG A 39 10.45 -10.45 0.48
N ASP A 40 9.96 -11.66 0.75
CA ASP A 40 9.51 -12.67 -0.21
C ASP A 40 8.06 -12.44 -0.68
N LEU A 41 7.30 -11.55 -0.03
CA LEU A 41 5.88 -11.29 -0.32
C LEU A 41 5.63 -9.88 -0.85
N GLN A 42 4.53 -9.73 -1.59
CA GLN A 42 4.01 -8.41 -1.98
C GLN A 42 3.29 -7.71 -0.83
N CYS A 43 3.34 -6.38 -0.83
CA CYS A 43 2.72 -5.55 0.20
C CYS A 43 1.20 -5.51 0.03
N ALA A 44 0.46 -6.13 0.96
CA ALA A 44 -1.00 -6.09 0.97
C ALA A 44 -1.57 -4.65 1.02
N GLY A 45 -0.96 -3.76 1.80
CA GLY A 45 -1.37 -2.36 1.87
C GLY A 45 -1.24 -1.64 0.52
N HIS A 46 -0.13 -1.85 -0.18
CA HIS A 46 0.05 -1.28 -1.51
C HIS A 46 -0.98 -1.83 -2.50
N MET A 47 -1.25 -3.13 -2.48
CA MET A 47 -2.24 -3.78 -3.35
C MET A 47 -3.65 -3.22 -3.11
N LEU A 48 -4.05 -3.04 -1.85
CA LEU A 48 -5.36 -2.49 -1.49
C LEU A 48 -5.51 -1.01 -1.89
N VAL A 49 -4.50 -0.18 -1.63
CA VAL A 49 -4.53 1.27 -1.94
C VAL A 49 -4.58 1.53 -3.45
N HIS A 50 -3.88 0.71 -4.25
CA HIS A 50 -3.74 0.92 -5.69
C HIS A 50 -4.74 0.10 -6.52
N GLY A 51 -5.35 -0.95 -5.97
CA GLY A 51 -6.24 -1.85 -6.70
C GLY A 51 -5.63 -2.30 -8.03
N SER A 52 -6.40 -2.23 -9.11
CA SER A 52 -5.97 -2.63 -10.47
C SER A 52 -4.82 -1.80 -11.08
N ALA A 53 -4.41 -0.70 -10.44
CA ALA A 53 -3.18 0.01 -10.83
C ALA A 53 -1.92 -0.74 -10.38
N ASN A 54 -2.03 -1.63 -9.37
CA ASN A 54 -0.94 -2.51 -8.96
C ASN A 54 -0.78 -3.68 -9.94
N ASP A 55 0.46 -3.98 -10.33
CA ASP A 55 0.76 -5.03 -11.32
C ASP A 55 0.29 -6.42 -10.89
N PHE A 56 0.40 -6.77 -9.61
CA PHE A 56 -0.01 -8.09 -9.11
C PHE A 56 -1.52 -8.23 -9.06
N VAL A 57 -2.23 -7.19 -8.59
CA VAL A 57 -3.70 -7.16 -8.60
C VAL A 57 -4.21 -7.24 -10.04
N ARG A 58 -3.64 -6.44 -10.94
CA ARG A 58 -3.99 -6.46 -12.36
C ARG A 58 -3.74 -7.82 -13.00
N MET A 59 -2.61 -8.45 -12.71
CA MET A 59 -2.27 -9.78 -13.23
C MET A 59 -3.25 -10.83 -12.69
N ALA A 60 -3.50 -10.83 -11.39
CA ALA A 60 -4.41 -11.80 -10.77
C ALA A 60 -5.82 -11.68 -11.33
N ASN A 61 -6.33 -10.45 -11.51
CA ASN A 61 -7.62 -10.21 -12.15
C ASN A 61 -7.68 -10.76 -13.59
N ARG A 62 -6.60 -10.62 -14.37
CA ARG A 62 -6.52 -11.14 -15.75
C ARG A 62 -6.45 -12.67 -15.83
N LEU A 63 -5.89 -13.30 -14.79
CA LEU A 63 -5.75 -14.74 -14.71
C LEU A 63 -6.89 -15.39 -13.91
N GLU A 64 -7.88 -14.61 -13.49
CA GLU A 64 -8.99 -15.06 -12.64
C GLU A 64 -8.50 -15.72 -11.32
N ILE A 65 -7.39 -15.21 -10.79
CA ILE A 65 -6.82 -15.64 -9.50
C ILE A 65 -7.37 -14.74 -8.40
N GLU A 66 -8.07 -15.33 -7.44
CA GLU A 66 -8.55 -14.61 -6.26
C GLU A 66 -7.38 -14.27 -5.32
N LEU A 67 -7.08 -12.98 -5.19
CA LEU A 67 -6.19 -12.48 -4.15
C LEU A 67 -7.04 -12.29 -2.88
N ASP A 68 -6.93 -13.21 -1.92
CA ASP A 68 -7.57 -13.19 -0.60
C ASP A 68 -7.07 -12.00 0.27
N LEU A 69 -7.30 -10.77 -0.21
CA LEU A 69 -6.93 -9.50 0.40
C LEU A 69 -8.01 -9.05 1.37
N SER A 70 -7.60 -8.55 2.53
CA SER A 70 -8.52 -7.98 3.54
C SER A 70 -7.89 -6.77 4.21
N GLY A 71 -8.69 -5.97 4.93
CA GLY A 71 -8.19 -4.79 5.64
C GLY A 71 -8.26 -3.50 4.83
N GLN A 72 -9.19 -3.40 3.87
CA GLN A 72 -9.44 -2.16 3.13
C GLN A 72 -9.77 -1.00 4.09
N GLU A 73 -10.45 -1.28 5.19
CA GLU A 73 -10.78 -0.33 6.25
C GLU A 73 -9.56 0.24 6.98
N LEU A 74 -8.43 -0.48 6.95
CA LEU A 74 -7.21 -0.08 7.63
C LEU A 74 -6.33 0.86 6.81
N VAL A 75 -6.50 0.92 5.48
CA VAL A 75 -5.57 1.59 4.58
C VAL A 75 -6.13 2.90 4.03
N PHE A 76 -5.26 3.77 3.54
CA PHE A 76 -5.68 4.99 2.85
C PHE A 76 -6.58 4.67 1.65
N GLU A 77 -7.51 5.57 1.35
CA GLU A 77 -8.48 5.37 0.25
C GLU A 77 -7.87 5.58 -1.13
N SER A 78 -6.73 6.27 -1.19
CA SER A 78 -6.00 6.54 -2.43
C SER A 78 -4.50 6.74 -2.16
N PRO A 79 -3.66 6.59 -3.19
CA PRO A 79 -2.24 6.93 -3.10
C PRO A 79 -2.02 8.39 -2.68
N GLN A 80 -2.86 9.32 -3.17
CA GLN A 80 -2.80 10.74 -2.80
C GLN A 80 -3.07 10.96 -1.31
N ALA A 81 -4.06 10.28 -0.72
CA ALA A 81 -4.34 10.38 0.71
C ALA A 81 -3.16 9.87 1.56
N PHE A 82 -2.50 8.80 1.12
CA PHE A 82 -1.28 8.31 1.74
C PHE A 82 -0.13 9.33 1.64
N ILE A 83 0.12 9.90 0.46
CA ILE A 83 1.16 10.92 0.26
C ILE A 83 0.91 12.13 1.16
N GLU A 84 -0.32 12.64 1.18
CA GLU A 84 -0.70 13.80 2.00
C GLU A 84 -0.45 13.55 3.49
N HIS A 85 -0.80 12.36 4.00
CA HIS A 85 -0.52 11.97 5.38
C HIS A 85 0.98 11.90 5.71
N GLN A 86 1.84 11.70 4.71
CA GLN A 86 3.29 11.63 4.90
C GLN A 86 3.98 12.97 4.62
N LYS A 87 3.24 14.02 4.26
CA LYS A 87 3.79 15.37 4.23
C LYS A 87 4.12 15.82 5.64
N ARG A 88 5.34 16.32 5.81
CA ARG A 88 5.77 16.90 7.07
C ARG A 88 5.04 18.23 7.24
N LYS A 89 4.19 18.33 8.26
CA LYS A 89 3.65 19.63 8.67
C LYS A 89 4.77 20.44 9.32
N PRO A 90 4.83 21.76 9.06
CA PRO A 90 5.87 22.65 9.59
C PRO A 90 5.87 22.69 11.13
#